data_AF-A0A4T0V130-F1
#
_entry.id   AF-A0A4T0V130-F1
#
_cell.length_a   1.000
_cell.length_b   1.000
_cell.length_c   1.000
_cell.angle_alpha   90.00
_cell.angle_beta   90.00
_cell.angle_gamma   90.00
#
_symmetry.space_group_name_H-M   'P 1'
#
loop_
_entity.id
_entity.type
_entity.pdbx_description
1 polymer ?
#
loop_
_entity_poly.entity_id
_entity_poly.type
_entity_poly.pdbx_seq_one_letter_code
_entity_poly.pdbx_strand_id
1 'polypeptide(L)'
;MKVGYARVSTTGQDLDTQLAKLEGMGCEKVFQEKVSGKTADNRTQLAAMLDFVREGDCVVACKLDRLARSVLDLNTIAKRLQEKGVDLIVLDQNIDTTTPTGRLLFNMLGSIAEFERDLINERTAEGRKAAVAKGVKMGRKPSLTEKKKEEMLTEAESWEGSKGELAKKYGVTRATLYRALSEKI
;
A
#
# COMPACT_ATOMS: atom_id res chain seq x y z
N MET A 1 -13.11 17.25 -19.88
CA MET A 1 -12.31 18.34 -19.27
C MET A 1 -10.91 17.81 -18.97
N LYS A 2 -9.88 18.66 -18.94
CA LYS A 2 -8.53 18.25 -18.49
C LYS A 2 -8.33 18.58 -17.01
N VAL A 3 -7.93 17.58 -16.24
CA VAL A 3 -7.71 17.69 -14.79
C VAL A 3 -6.26 17.37 -14.47
N GLY A 4 -5.53 18.35 -13.95
CA GLY A 4 -4.11 18.20 -13.61
C GLY A 4 -3.90 17.59 -12.23
N TYR A 5 -2.82 16.82 -12.08
CA TYR A 5 -2.32 16.36 -10.79
C TYR A 5 -0.84 16.67 -10.61
N ALA A 6 -0.50 17.34 -9.52
CA ALA A 6 0.86 17.72 -9.15
C ALA A 6 1.21 17.21 -7.75
N ARG A 7 2.44 16.71 -7.58
CA ARG A 7 2.92 16.21 -6.28
C ARG A 7 4.37 16.60 -6.03
N VAL A 8 4.68 17.02 -4.81
CA VAL A 8 6.06 17.29 -4.36
C VAL A 8 6.34 16.74 -2.97
N SER A 9 7.59 16.32 -2.74
CA SER A 9 8.05 15.76 -1.47
C SER A 9 8.52 16.82 -0.45
N THR A 10 8.90 18.02 -0.91
CA THR A 10 9.30 19.18 -0.12
C THR A 10 8.88 20.48 -0.84
N THR A 11 8.84 21.61 -0.13
CA THR A 11 8.52 22.92 -0.74
C THR A 11 9.67 23.42 -1.60
N GLY A 12 9.38 23.86 -2.83
CA GLY A 12 10.35 24.47 -3.75
C GLY A 12 9.82 24.63 -5.17
N GLN A 13 10.65 25.21 -6.06
CA GLN A 13 10.40 25.54 -7.48
C GLN A 13 9.82 24.39 -8.35
N ASP A 14 9.89 23.14 -7.90
CA ASP A 14 9.37 21.97 -8.63
C ASP A 14 7.83 21.96 -8.70
N LEU A 15 7.11 22.51 -7.71
CA LEU A 15 5.65 22.57 -7.76
C LEU A 15 5.18 23.60 -8.77
N ASP A 16 5.73 24.82 -8.73
CA ASP A 16 5.36 25.90 -9.65
C ASP A 16 5.65 25.51 -11.11
N THR A 17 6.76 24.79 -11.33
CA THR A 17 7.10 24.25 -12.66
C THR A 17 6.08 23.20 -13.13
N GLN A 18 5.58 22.34 -12.23
CA GLN A 18 4.53 21.38 -12.56
C GLN A 18 3.22 22.10 -12.87
N LEU A 19 2.82 23.08 -12.06
CA LEU A 19 1.60 23.86 -12.27
C LEU A 19 1.62 24.57 -13.61
N ALA A 20 2.73 25.26 -13.94
CA ALA A 20 2.87 25.94 -15.24
C ALA A 20 2.77 24.97 -16.43
N LYS A 21 3.35 23.76 -16.32
CA LYS A 21 3.20 22.71 -17.35
C LYS A 21 1.74 22.25 -17.49
N LEU A 22 1.04 22.05 -16.38
CA LEU A 22 -0.35 21.60 -16.39
C LEU A 22 -1.30 22.68 -16.94
N GLU A 23 -1.08 23.94 -16.56
CA GLU A 23 -1.79 25.10 -17.11
C GLU A 23 -1.55 25.24 -18.62
N GLY A 24 -0.30 25.09 -19.07
CA GLY A 24 0.06 25.11 -20.49
C GLY A 24 -0.61 23.99 -21.31
N MET A 25 -0.99 22.89 -20.66
CA MET A 25 -1.76 21.80 -21.28
C MET A 25 -3.28 22.06 -21.31
N GLY A 26 -3.74 23.16 -20.74
CA GLY A 26 -5.15 23.53 -20.64
C GLY A 26 -5.89 22.76 -19.54
N CYS A 27 -5.22 22.41 -18.44
CA CYS A 27 -5.91 21.81 -17.29
C CYS A 27 -6.83 22.85 -16.62
N GLU A 28 -8.13 22.57 -16.59
CA GLU A 28 -9.15 23.46 -16.02
C GLU A 28 -9.16 23.43 -14.48
N LYS A 29 -8.75 22.28 -13.91
CA LYS A 29 -8.63 22.09 -12.48
C LYS A 29 -7.36 21.32 -12.17
N VAL A 30 -6.59 21.78 -11.19
CA VAL A 30 -5.37 21.10 -10.75
C VAL A 30 -5.49 20.70 -9.30
N PHE A 31 -5.28 19.41 -9.01
CA PHE A 31 -5.14 18.87 -7.67
C PHE A 31 -3.65 18.81 -7.33
N GLN A 32 -3.28 19.44 -6.23
CA GLN A 32 -1.89 19.56 -5.82
C GLN A 32 -1.68 18.98 -4.44
N GLU A 33 -0.62 18.20 -4.27
CA GLU A 33 -0.33 17.57 -2.99
C GLU A 33 1.12 17.73 -2.57
N LYS A 34 1.31 18.04 -1.29
CA LYS A 34 2.61 18.11 -0.64
C LYS A 34 2.71 16.97 0.37
N VAL A 35 3.54 15.97 0.09
CA VAL A 35 3.66 14.78 0.96
C VAL A 35 5.12 14.50 1.30
N SER A 36 5.51 14.76 2.55
CA SER A 36 6.86 14.47 3.07
C SER A 36 6.86 13.26 3.99
N GLY A 37 7.88 12.40 3.89
CA GLY A 37 8.17 11.39 4.91
C GLY A 37 7.06 10.36 5.17
N LYS A 38 6.87 10.01 6.45
CA LYS A 38 6.07 8.86 6.96
C LYS A 38 4.56 8.93 6.66
N THR A 39 4.06 10.05 6.14
CA THR A 39 2.65 10.28 5.74
C THR A 39 2.43 10.16 4.22
N ALA A 40 3.42 9.61 3.48
CA ALA A 40 3.36 9.32 2.04
C ALA A 40 2.11 8.53 1.56
N ASP A 41 1.45 7.81 2.47
CA ASP A 41 0.23 7.04 2.18
C ASP A 41 -1.03 7.91 2.08
N ASN A 42 -1.03 9.13 2.63
CA ASN A 42 -2.25 9.93 2.79
C ASN A 42 -2.48 10.86 1.58
N ARG A 43 -2.63 10.27 0.39
CA ARG A 43 -2.86 11.00 -0.87
C ARG A 43 -4.30 11.48 -1.06
N THR A 44 -4.75 12.31 -0.13
CA THR A 44 -6.11 12.85 -0.09
C THR A 44 -6.48 13.60 -1.36
N GLN A 45 -5.53 14.33 -1.96
CA GLN A 45 -5.79 15.11 -3.18
C GLN A 45 -5.89 14.23 -4.42
N LEU A 46 -5.10 13.15 -4.50
CA LEU A 46 -5.28 12.17 -5.56
C LEU A 46 -6.63 11.48 -5.44
N ALA A 47 -7.04 11.07 -4.22
CA ALA A 47 -8.34 10.45 -4.01
C ALA A 47 -9.48 11.39 -4.43
N ALA A 48 -9.41 12.66 -4.02
CA ALA A 48 -10.37 13.68 -4.40
C ALA A 48 -10.42 13.90 -5.92
N MET A 49 -9.26 13.90 -6.60
CA MET A 49 -9.20 13.97 -8.06
C MET A 49 -9.87 12.76 -8.71
N LEU A 50 -9.53 11.56 -8.25
CA LEU A 50 -10.11 10.31 -8.76
C LEU A 50 -11.61 10.25 -8.55
N ASP A 51 -12.14 10.86 -7.49
CA ASP A 51 -13.58 10.97 -7.24
C ASP A 51 -14.22 12.04 -8.14
N PHE A 52 -13.52 13.16 -8.37
CA PHE A 52 -13.99 14.30 -9.16
C PHE A 52 -14.11 13.99 -10.66
N VAL A 53 -13.17 13.26 -11.24
CA VAL A 53 -13.17 12.94 -12.68
C VAL A 53 -14.30 11.99 -13.06
N ARG A 54 -14.85 12.20 -14.26
CA ARG A 54 -15.95 11.45 -14.85
C ARG A 54 -15.66 11.09 -16.30
N GLU A 55 -16.49 10.22 -16.87
CA GLU A 55 -16.37 9.78 -18.26
C GLU A 55 -16.17 10.95 -19.24
N GLY A 56 -15.20 10.79 -20.15
CA GLY A 56 -14.82 11.82 -21.12
C GLY A 56 -13.87 12.90 -20.58
N ASP A 57 -13.49 12.84 -19.30
CA ASP A 57 -12.39 13.64 -18.77
C ASP A 57 -11.02 13.03 -19.09
N CYS A 58 -9.99 13.85 -18.95
CA CYS A 58 -8.60 13.45 -19.10
C CYS A 58 -7.79 13.94 -17.90
N VAL A 59 -7.16 13.01 -17.18
CA VAL A 59 -6.20 13.30 -16.13
C VAL A 59 -4.84 13.58 -16.76
N VAL A 60 -4.19 14.66 -16.33
CA VAL A 60 -2.86 15.06 -16.81
C VAL A 60 -1.89 15.09 -15.64
N ALA A 61 -0.77 14.40 -15.77
CA ALA A 61 0.33 14.45 -14.80
C ALA A 61 1.64 14.79 -15.51
N CYS A 62 2.55 15.51 -14.85
CA CYS A 62 3.85 15.81 -15.47
C CYS A 62 4.72 14.55 -15.64
N LYS A 63 4.74 13.67 -14.62
CA LYS A 63 5.53 12.43 -14.60
C LYS A 63 4.78 11.32 -13.89
N LEU A 64 5.10 10.07 -14.24
CA LEU A 64 4.54 8.87 -13.59
C LEU A 64 4.87 8.80 -12.10
N ASP A 65 6.09 9.15 -11.68
CA ASP A 65 6.48 9.13 -10.27
C ASP A 65 5.78 10.20 -9.43
N ARG A 66 5.22 11.24 -10.07
CA ARG A 66 4.37 12.21 -9.39
C ARG A 66 2.97 11.68 -9.17
N LEU A 67 2.43 10.92 -10.12
CA LEU A 67 1.11 10.27 -10.04
C LEU A 67 1.10 9.05 -9.11
N ALA A 68 2.07 8.15 -9.27
CA ALA A 68 2.11 6.84 -8.62
C ALA A 68 3.46 6.59 -7.93
N ARG A 69 3.44 5.85 -6.83
CA ARG A 69 4.65 5.52 -6.04
C ARG A 69 5.30 4.19 -6.41
N SER A 70 4.57 3.35 -7.12
CA SER A 70 5.01 2.04 -7.59
C SER A 70 4.19 1.66 -8.82
N VAL A 71 4.64 0.63 -9.53
CA VAL A 71 3.91 0.16 -10.70
C VAL A 71 2.54 -0.44 -10.33
N LEU A 72 2.42 -1.07 -9.15
CA LEU A 72 1.13 -1.54 -8.62
C LEU A 72 0.16 -0.39 -8.35
N ASP A 73 0.67 0.69 -7.74
CA ASP A 73 -0.13 1.88 -7.46
C ASP A 73 -0.59 2.55 -8.77
N LEU A 74 0.30 2.62 -9.77
CA LEU A 74 -0.04 3.11 -11.11
C LEU A 74 -1.15 2.28 -11.76
N ASN A 75 -1.04 0.95 -11.73
CA ASN A 75 -2.04 0.04 -12.28
C ASN A 75 -3.40 0.22 -11.56
N THR A 76 -3.39 0.36 -10.24
CA THR A 76 -4.61 0.60 -9.45
C THR A 76 -5.29 1.91 -9.85
N ILE A 77 -4.52 2.98 -9.98
CA ILE A 77 -5.03 4.30 -10.43
C ILE A 77 -5.62 4.19 -11.82
N ALA A 78 -4.90 3.57 -12.75
CA ALA A 78 -5.34 3.56 -14.13
C ALA A 78 -6.49 2.61 -14.40
N LYS A 79 -6.57 1.45 -13.73
CA LYS A 79 -7.76 0.62 -13.79
C LYS A 79 -9.00 1.40 -13.36
N ARG A 80 -8.89 2.21 -12.30
CA ARG A 80 -9.97 3.09 -11.84
C ARG A 80 -10.34 4.17 -12.86
N LEU A 81 -9.36 4.75 -13.55
CA LEU A 81 -9.60 5.72 -14.63
C LEU A 81 -10.27 5.05 -15.84
N GLN A 82 -9.78 3.88 -16.24
CA GLN A 82 -10.34 3.09 -17.33
C GLN A 82 -11.78 2.67 -17.06
N GLU A 83 -12.09 2.17 -15.86
CA GLU A 83 -13.45 1.81 -15.43
C GLU A 83 -14.40 3.02 -15.45
N LYS A 84 -13.87 4.24 -15.25
CA LYS A 84 -14.62 5.49 -15.35
C LYS A 84 -14.69 6.08 -16.76
N GLY A 85 -14.02 5.48 -17.76
CA GLY A 85 -13.90 6.08 -19.10
C GLY A 85 -13.13 7.40 -19.10
N VAL A 86 -12.12 7.53 -18.23
CA VAL A 86 -11.25 8.70 -18.10
C VAL A 86 -9.89 8.39 -18.70
N ASP A 87 -9.40 9.31 -19.53
CA ASP A 87 -8.07 9.20 -20.14
C ASP A 87 -6.95 9.70 -19.22
N LEU A 88 -5.73 9.27 -19.48
CA LEU A 88 -4.52 9.66 -18.78
C LEU A 88 -3.46 10.15 -19.77
N ILE A 89 -2.94 11.35 -19.51
CA ILE A 89 -1.79 11.93 -20.21
C ILE A 89 -0.65 12.13 -19.21
N VAL A 90 0.55 11.65 -19.57
CA VAL A 90 1.78 11.89 -18.83
C VAL A 90 2.80 12.59 -19.72
N LEU A 91 3.12 13.83 -19.38
CA LEU A 91 3.86 14.74 -20.25
C LEU A 91 5.28 14.27 -20.54
N ASP A 92 6.06 14.00 -19.48
CA ASP A 92 7.50 13.72 -19.64
C ASP A 92 7.78 12.31 -20.20
N GLN A 93 6.83 11.37 -20.09
CA GLN A 93 6.93 10.03 -20.68
C GLN A 93 6.20 9.93 -22.03
N ASN A 94 5.56 11.02 -22.48
CA ASN A 94 4.74 11.07 -23.69
C ASN A 94 3.71 9.94 -23.79
N ILE A 95 3.07 9.62 -22.65
CA ILE A 95 2.02 8.62 -22.58
C ILE A 95 0.70 9.35 -22.75
N ASP A 96 -0.11 8.93 -23.71
CA ASP A 96 -1.43 9.51 -23.98
C ASP A 96 -2.45 8.40 -24.30
N THR A 97 -3.29 8.05 -23.31
CA THR A 97 -4.29 7.00 -23.48
C THR A 97 -5.48 7.42 -24.35
N THR A 98 -5.55 8.67 -24.82
CA THR A 98 -6.53 9.04 -25.85
C THR A 98 -6.17 8.38 -27.19
N THR A 99 -4.89 8.05 -27.39
CA THR A 99 -4.38 7.39 -28.60
C THR A 99 -4.35 5.85 -28.45
N PRO A 100 -4.56 5.07 -29.54
CA PRO A 100 -4.42 3.61 -29.50
C PRO A 100 -3.03 3.16 -29.03
N THR A 101 -1.98 3.83 -29.49
CA THR A 101 -0.58 3.52 -29.14
C THR A 101 -0.32 3.78 -27.66
N GLY A 102 -0.80 4.90 -27.12
CA GLY A 102 -0.62 5.22 -25.70
C GLY A 102 -1.43 4.28 -24.81
N ARG A 103 -2.64 3.84 -25.20
CA ARG A 103 -3.34 2.76 -24.48
C ARG A 103 -2.56 1.46 -24.46
N LEU A 104 -1.96 1.07 -25.59
CA LEU A 104 -1.15 -0.13 -25.68
C LEU A 104 0.08 -0.04 -24.76
N LEU A 105 0.85 1.05 -24.85
CA LEU A 105 2.01 1.31 -23.98
C LEU A 105 1.62 1.29 -22.50
N PHE A 106 0.50 1.94 -22.17
CA PHE A 106 0.00 1.98 -20.82
C PHE A 106 -0.38 0.59 -20.28
N ASN A 107 -1.11 -0.20 -21.07
CA ASN A 107 -1.49 -1.56 -20.71
C ASN A 107 -0.27 -2.47 -20.56
N MET A 108 0.73 -2.35 -21.44
CA MET A 108 1.98 -3.11 -21.32
C MET A 108 2.72 -2.79 -20.02
N LEU A 109 2.79 -1.52 -19.60
CA LEU A 109 3.36 -1.14 -18.31
C LEU A 109 2.61 -1.78 -17.14
N GLY A 110 1.28 -1.83 -17.20
CA GLY A 110 0.44 -2.52 -16.23
C GLY A 110 0.71 -4.03 -16.18
N SER A 111 0.81 -4.70 -17.33
CA SER A 111 1.09 -6.13 -17.41
C SER A 111 2.49 -6.49 -16.90
N ILE A 112 3.51 -5.66 -17.18
CA ILE A 112 4.87 -5.85 -16.64
C ILE A 112 4.85 -5.74 -15.10
N ALA A 113 4.05 -4.83 -14.54
CA ALA A 113 3.86 -4.67 -13.11
C ALA A 113 3.33 -5.94 -12.43
N GLU A 114 2.29 -6.52 -13.02
CA GLU A 114 1.65 -7.73 -12.51
C GLU A 114 2.60 -8.92 -12.61
N PHE A 115 3.31 -9.03 -13.73
CA PHE A 115 4.33 -10.06 -13.94
C PHE A 115 5.46 -9.99 -12.90
N GLU A 116 6.05 -8.81 -12.64
CA GLU A 116 7.07 -8.67 -11.59
C GLU A 116 6.55 -9.05 -10.21
N ARG A 117 5.29 -8.70 -9.89
CA ARG A 117 4.66 -9.04 -8.61
C ARG A 117 4.52 -10.55 -8.45
N ASP A 118 4.08 -11.23 -9.50
CA ASP A 118 3.91 -12.67 -9.47
C ASP A 118 5.26 -13.38 -9.28
N LEU A 119 6.32 -12.91 -9.96
CA LEU A 119 7.68 -13.41 -9.75
C LEU A 119 8.18 -13.19 -8.31
N ILE A 120 7.92 -12.03 -7.71
CA ILE A 120 8.29 -11.76 -6.30
C ILE A 120 7.54 -12.71 -5.37
N ASN A 121 6.23 -12.90 -5.60
CA ASN A 121 5.41 -13.79 -4.79
C ASN A 121 5.86 -15.25 -4.88
N GLU A 122 6.18 -15.71 -6.09
CA GLU A 122 6.70 -17.05 -6.37
C GLU A 122 8.02 -17.29 -5.63
N ARG A 123 9.02 -16.43 -5.84
CA ARG A 123 10.33 -16.53 -5.15
C ARG A 123 10.18 -16.48 -3.63
N THR A 124 9.31 -15.63 -3.12
CA THR A 124 9.06 -15.53 -1.67
C THR A 124 8.40 -16.82 -1.16
N ALA A 125 7.46 -17.40 -1.91
CA ALA A 125 6.82 -18.66 -1.53
C ALA A 125 7.82 -19.83 -1.52
N GLU A 126 8.68 -19.92 -2.52
CA GLU A 126 9.77 -20.91 -2.57
C GLU A 126 10.74 -20.72 -1.41
N GLY A 127 11.20 -19.50 -1.15
CA GLY A 127 12.06 -19.17 -0.02
C GLY A 127 11.42 -19.54 1.33
N ARG A 128 10.12 -19.28 1.50
CA ARG A 128 9.36 -19.70 2.69
C ARG A 128 9.32 -21.22 2.82
N LYS A 129 9.02 -21.96 1.75
CA LYS A 129 9.01 -23.43 1.75
C LYS A 129 10.38 -23.99 2.14
N ALA A 130 11.45 -23.45 1.56
CA ALA A 130 12.82 -23.85 1.88
C ALA A 130 13.19 -23.54 3.35
N ALA A 131 12.79 -22.40 3.89
CA ALA A 131 13.03 -22.04 5.29
C ALA A 131 12.28 -22.98 6.26
N VAL A 132 11.01 -23.28 5.97
CA VAL A 132 10.21 -24.24 6.75
C VAL A 132 10.83 -25.64 6.69
N ALA A 133 11.29 -26.09 5.51
CA ALA A 133 12.00 -27.37 5.36
C ALA A 133 13.31 -27.42 6.16
N LYS A 134 13.99 -26.28 6.34
CA LYS A 134 15.16 -26.12 7.22
C LYS A 134 14.82 -25.98 8.70
N GLY A 135 13.55 -26.12 9.08
CA GLY A 135 13.08 -26.05 10.47
C GLY A 135 12.88 -24.63 11.02
N VAL A 136 12.92 -23.60 10.17
CA VAL A 136 12.61 -22.23 10.61
C VAL A 136 11.13 -22.12 10.96
N LYS A 137 10.83 -21.87 12.25
CA LYS A 137 9.47 -21.60 12.71
C LYS A 137 9.01 -20.21 12.22
N MET A 138 7.99 -20.21 11.37
CA MET A 138 7.37 -18.99 10.85
C MET A 138 6.30 -18.45 11.80
N GLY A 139 5.97 -17.16 11.66
CA GLY A 139 4.94 -16.50 12.45
C GLY A 139 5.47 -15.74 13.66
N ARG A 140 4.54 -15.17 14.44
CA ARG A 140 4.87 -14.38 15.63
C ARG A 140 5.52 -15.29 16.68
N LYS A 141 6.70 -14.90 17.18
CA LYS A 141 7.33 -15.59 18.31
C LYS A 141 6.37 -15.66 19.51
N PRO A 142 6.28 -16.81 20.20
CA PRO A 142 5.49 -16.92 21.41
C PRO A 142 5.82 -15.80 22.41
N SER A 143 4.80 -15.28 23.10
CA SER A 143 4.98 -14.20 24.07
C SER A 143 5.66 -14.65 25.37
N LEU A 144 5.66 -15.96 25.63
CA LEU A 144 6.33 -16.60 26.75
C LEU A 144 7.27 -17.69 26.23
N THR A 145 8.38 -17.90 26.93
CA THR A 145 9.19 -19.12 26.77
C THR A 145 8.41 -20.31 27.31
N GLU A 146 8.74 -21.53 26.87
CA GLU A 146 8.04 -22.74 27.31
C GLU A 146 8.07 -22.89 28.83
N LYS A 147 9.23 -22.65 29.44
CA LYS A 147 9.39 -22.63 30.90
C LYS A 147 8.43 -21.66 31.60
N LYS A 148 8.30 -20.43 31.10
CA LYS A 148 7.37 -19.44 31.68
C LYS A 148 5.91 -19.81 31.43
N LYS A 149 5.60 -20.47 30.31
CA LYS A 149 4.26 -20.99 30.01
C LYS A 149 3.90 -22.09 31.02
N GLU A 150 4.80 -23.03 31.27
CA GLU A 150 4.62 -24.10 32.26
C GLU A 150 4.46 -23.55 33.68
N GLU A 151 5.36 -22.64 34.11
CA GLU A 151 5.24 -21.97 35.42
C GLU A 151 3.88 -21.28 35.58
N MET A 152 3.44 -20.55 34.56
CA MET A 152 2.13 -19.87 34.56
C MET A 152 0.96 -20.87 34.64
N LEU A 153 1.04 -22.01 33.93
CA LEU A 153 -0.02 -23.01 33.92
C LEU A 153 -0.10 -23.76 35.26
N THR A 154 1.03 -24.08 35.88
CA THR A 154 1.08 -24.70 37.21
C THR A 154 0.58 -23.73 38.28
N GLU A 155 1.03 -22.47 38.25
CA GLU A 155 0.54 -21.46 39.19
C GLU A 155 -0.96 -21.19 38.99
N ALA A 156 -1.48 -21.30 37.76
CA ALA A 156 -2.90 -21.12 37.49
C ALA A 156 -3.81 -22.14 38.20
N GLU A 157 -3.32 -23.34 38.55
CA GLU A 157 -4.11 -24.39 39.21
C GLU A 157 -4.39 -24.08 40.68
N SER A 158 -3.44 -23.44 41.36
CA SER A 158 -3.52 -23.05 42.77
C SER A 158 -3.72 -21.54 42.98
N TRP A 159 -3.95 -20.78 41.92
CA TRP A 159 -4.10 -19.33 41.98
C TRP A 159 -5.43 -18.91 42.62
N GLU A 160 -5.36 -18.25 43.77
CA GLU A 160 -6.54 -17.74 44.51
C GLU A 160 -7.07 -16.40 43.98
N GLY A 161 -6.24 -15.64 43.24
CA GLY A 161 -6.64 -14.35 42.66
C GLY A 161 -7.41 -14.46 41.33
N SER A 162 -7.69 -13.32 40.71
CA SER A 162 -8.32 -13.33 39.38
C SER A 162 -7.34 -13.81 38.30
N LYS A 163 -7.85 -14.50 37.27
CA LYS A 163 -7.05 -14.86 36.08
C LYS A 163 -6.50 -13.62 35.35
N GLY A 164 -7.10 -12.45 35.56
CA GLY A 164 -6.60 -11.17 35.06
C GLY A 164 -5.31 -10.70 35.73
N GLU A 165 -5.20 -10.90 37.05
CA GLU A 165 -3.99 -10.57 37.80
C GLU A 165 -2.86 -11.53 37.45
N LEU A 166 -3.17 -12.82 37.31
CA LEU A 166 -2.20 -13.82 36.85
C LEU A 166 -1.66 -13.48 35.46
N ALA A 167 -2.53 -13.12 34.50
CA ALA A 167 -2.09 -12.71 33.17
C ALA A 167 -1.16 -11.48 33.20
N LYS A 168 -1.48 -10.48 34.04
CA LYS A 168 -0.62 -9.31 34.25
C LYS A 168 0.74 -9.69 34.86
N LYS A 169 0.77 -10.59 35.84
CA LYS A 169 2.01 -11.09 36.48
C LYS A 169 2.99 -11.65 35.44
N TYR A 170 2.47 -12.36 34.44
CA TYR A 170 3.26 -12.95 33.36
C TYR A 170 3.43 -12.05 32.13
N GLY A 171 2.93 -10.81 32.16
CA GLY A 171 3.06 -9.86 31.05
C GLY A 171 2.28 -10.26 29.79
N VAL A 172 1.21 -11.06 29.94
CA VAL A 172 0.38 -11.54 28.83
C VAL A 172 -1.05 -11.04 28.94
N THR A 173 -1.80 -11.12 27.84
CA THR A 173 -3.23 -10.79 27.84
C THR A 173 -4.04 -11.91 28.48
N ARG A 174 -5.23 -11.61 29.00
CA ARG A 174 -6.19 -12.64 29.48
C ARG A 174 -6.46 -13.69 28.40
N ALA A 175 -6.61 -13.27 27.15
CA ALA A 175 -6.82 -14.18 26.01
C ALA A 175 -5.65 -15.16 25.81
N THR A 176 -4.41 -14.71 25.99
CA THR A 176 -3.22 -15.56 25.92
C THR A 176 -3.20 -16.61 27.03
N LEU A 177 -3.58 -16.22 28.26
CA LEU A 177 -3.69 -17.15 29.40
C LEU A 177 -4.77 -18.22 29.16
N TYR A 178 -5.98 -17.81 28.76
CA TYR A 178 -7.07 -18.76 28.48
C TYR A 178 -6.74 -19.72 27.33
N ARG A 179 -6.09 -19.23 26.26
CA ARG A 179 -5.63 -20.10 25.16
C ARG A 179 -4.61 -21.14 25.64
N ALA A 180 -3.67 -20.73 26.49
CA ALA A 180 -2.70 -21.66 27.05
C ALA A 180 -3.36 -22.72 27.96
N LEU A 181 -4.39 -22.35 28.71
CA LEU A 181 -5.15 -23.28 29.56
C LEU A 181 -5.99 -24.26 28.73
N SER A 182 -6.59 -23.82 27.62
CA SER A 182 -7.37 -24.69 26.74
C SER A 182 -6.53 -25.68 25.92
N GLU A 183 -5.26 -25.34 25.62
CA GLU A 183 -4.30 -26.23 24.93
C GLU A 183 -3.74 -27.35 25.85
N LYS A 184 -3.99 -27.29 27.17
CA LYS A 184 -3.53 -28.29 28.15
C LYS A 184 -4.47 -29.50 28.26
N ILE A 185 -5.62 -29.47 27.56
CA ILE A 185 -6.63 -30.54 27.46
C ILE A 185 -6.40 -31.32 26.16
#